data_AF-A0A392RT73-F1
#
_entry.id   AF-A0A392RT73-F1
#
_cell.length_a   1.000
_cell.length_b   1.000
_cell.length_c   1.000
_cell.angle_alpha   90.00
_cell.angle_beta   90.00
_cell.angle_gamma   90.00
#
_symmetry.space_group_name_H-M   'P 1'
#
loop_
_entity.id
_entity.type
_entity.pdbx_description
1 polymer ?
#
loop_
_entity_poly.entity_id
_entity_poly.type
_entity_poly.pdbx_seq_one_letter_code
_entity_poly.pdbx_strand_id
1 'polypeptide(L)'
;MAAATTTTLVGSAFLTATIETLLHKLASEDFIDYIKRSKLSILKLTVFETSLLTLHSVLHDAENKQFFNLQVKQWMDELYNAISAADDLIDEIGY
;
A
#
# COMPACT_ATOMS: atom_id res chain seq x y z
N MET A 1 -7.43 -30.67 1.79
CA MET A 1 -8.02 -29.31 1.69
C MET A 1 -7.22 -28.33 2.57
N ALA A 2 -5.91 -28.17 2.32
CA ALA A 2 -5.00 -27.41 3.19
C ALA A 2 -4.08 -26.42 2.45
N ALA A 3 -4.23 -26.29 1.12
CA ALA A 3 -3.40 -25.38 0.30
C ALA A 3 -4.06 -24.01 0.09
N ALA A 4 -5.36 -23.87 0.38
CA ALA A 4 -6.10 -22.62 0.16
C ALA A 4 -6.00 -21.62 1.33
N THR A 5 -5.56 -22.07 2.51
CA THR A 5 -5.43 -21.23 3.71
C THR A 5 -4.07 -20.56 3.83
N THR A 6 -3.02 -21.09 3.18
CA THR A 6 -1.66 -20.52 3.26
C THR A 6 -1.43 -19.39 2.24
N THR A 7 -2.04 -19.47 1.06
CA THR A 7 -1.80 -18.48 -0.03
C THR A 7 -2.53 -17.16 0.19
N THR A 8 -3.65 -17.17 0.92
CA THR A 8 -4.47 -15.98 1.21
C THR A 8 -3.96 -15.18 2.41
N LEU A 9 -3.46 -15.83 3.47
CA LEU A 9 -2.83 -15.14 4.61
C LEU A 9 -1.63 -14.27 4.19
N VAL A 10 -0.97 -14.61 3.07
CA VAL A 10 0.18 -13.88 2.54
C VAL A 10 -0.23 -12.55 1.89
N GLY A 11 -1.45 -12.44 1.35
CA GLY A 11 -1.88 -11.25 0.60
C GLY A 11 -1.99 -10.00 1.47
N SER A 12 -2.79 -10.05 2.53
CA SER A 12 -2.87 -8.96 3.52
C SER A 12 -1.56 -8.70 4.24
N ALA A 13 -0.80 -9.75 4.61
CA ALA A 13 0.50 -9.57 5.26
C ALA A 13 1.50 -8.83 4.36
N PHE A 14 1.52 -9.17 3.07
CA PHE A 14 2.30 -8.46 2.06
C PHE A 14 1.84 -6.99 1.94
N LEU A 15 0.55 -6.76 1.72
CA LEU A 15 0.00 -5.40 1.60
C LEU A 15 0.28 -4.53 2.83
N THR A 16 0.10 -5.09 4.02
CA THR A 16 0.43 -4.42 5.29
C THR A 16 1.91 -4.05 5.35
N ALA A 17 2.81 -5.00 5.08
CA ALA A 17 4.25 -4.74 5.12
C ALA A 17 4.70 -3.72 4.06
N THR A 18 4.15 -3.78 2.84
CA THR A 18 4.46 -2.80 1.79
C THR A 18 3.92 -1.42 2.14
N ILE A 19 2.69 -1.30 2.69
CA ILE A 19 2.16 -0.02 3.16
C ILE A 19 3.03 0.57 4.26
N GLU A 20 3.46 -0.23 5.24
CA GLU A 20 4.36 0.21 6.31
C GLU A 20 5.72 0.67 5.75
N THR A 21 6.25 -0.06 4.78
CA THR A 21 7.48 0.30 4.07
C THR A 21 7.34 1.62 3.33
N LEU A 22 6.24 1.81 2.60
CA LEU A 22 5.92 3.06 1.92
C LEU A 22 5.82 4.23 2.90
N LEU A 23 5.07 4.08 4.00
CA LEU A 23 4.96 5.10 5.04
C LEU A 23 6.34 5.47 5.62
N HIS A 24 7.22 4.48 5.83
CA HIS A 24 8.58 4.73 6.28
C HIS A 24 9.41 5.51 5.25
N LYS A 25 9.35 5.13 3.97
CA LYS A 25 10.05 5.84 2.87
C LYS A 25 9.54 7.28 2.74
N LEU A 26 8.23 7.49 2.85
CA LEU A 26 7.62 8.83 2.80
C LEU A 26 8.05 9.74 3.95
N ALA A 27 8.33 9.16 5.12
CA ALA A 27 8.83 9.87 6.30
C ALA A 27 10.36 10.05 6.31
N SER A 28 11.09 9.52 5.32
CA SER A 28 12.54 9.64 5.24
C SER A 28 12.99 11.06 4.89
N GLU A 29 14.13 11.47 5.45
CA GLU A 29 14.71 12.79 5.18
C GLU A 29 15.05 12.96 3.69
N ASP A 30 15.59 11.91 3.04
CA ASP A 30 15.96 11.91 1.62
C ASP A 30 14.75 12.18 0.73
N PHE A 31 13.63 11.50 0.98
CA PHE A 31 12.41 11.68 0.22
C PHE A 31 11.81 13.08 0.45
N ILE A 32 11.77 13.54 1.70
CA ILE A 32 11.29 14.89 2.04
C ILE A 32 12.14 15.96 1.34
N ASP A 33 13.45 15.81 1.32
CA ASP A 33 14.36 16.74 0.67
C ASP A 33 14.25 16.69 -0.86
N TYR A 34 14.01 15.53 -1.45
CA TYR A 34 13.65 15.40 -2.86
C TYR A 34 12.35 16.18 -3.17
N ILE A 35 11.30 15.99 -2.36
CA ILE A 35 10.02 16.68 -2.56
C ILE A 35 10.19 18.19 -2.53
N LYS A 36 10.94 18.73 -1.56
CA LYS A 36 11.25 20.17 -1.46
C LYS A 36 11.95 20.72 -2.71
N ARG A 37 12.78 19.91 -3.37
CA ARG A 37 13.53 20.29 -4.58
C ARG A 37 12.72 20.07 -5.87
N SER A 38 11.74 19.17 -5.82
CA SER A 38 10.88 18.82 -6.95
C SER A 38 9.69 19.79 -7.09
N LYS A 39 8.90 19.62 -8.16
CA LYS A 39 7.59 20.30 -8.33
C LYS A 39 6.42 19.49 -7.75
N LEU A 40 6.70 18.46 -6.94
CA LEU A 40 5.64 17.67 -6.30
C LEU A 40 4.97 18.47 -5.19
N SER A 41 3.64 18.35 -5.12
CA SER A 41 2.85 19.10 -4.15
C SER A 41 2.83 18.37 -2.80
N ILE A 42 3.24 19.05 -1.74
CA ILE A 42 3.14 18.57 -0.35
C ILE A 42 1.71 18.09 -0.05
N LEU A 43 0.69 18.81 -0.56
CA LEU A 43 -0.71 18.43 -0.38
C LEU A 43 -1.03 17.05 -1.00
N LYS A 44 -0.48 16.74 -2.18
CA LYS A 44 -0.67 15.42 -2.80
C LYS A 44 -0.02 14.33 -1.96
N LEU A 45 1.12 14.63 -1.33
CA LEU A 45 1.82 13.69 -0.48
C LEU A 45 1.05 13.38 0.80
N THR A 46 0.56 14.41 1.49
CA THR A 46 -0.26 14.24 2.69
C THR A 46 -1.54 13.44 2.40
N VAL A 47 -2.16 13.65 1.23
CA VAL A 47 -3.31 12.86 0.80
C VAL A 47 -2.94 11.39 0.58
N PHE A 48 -1.78 11.13 -0.02
CA PHE A 48 -1.31 9.78 -0.26
C PHE A 48 -1.00 9.04 1.06
N GLU A 49 -0.28 9.68 1.99
CA GLU A 49 0.00 9.16 3.33
C GLU A 49 -1.30 8.85 4.10
N THR A 50 -2.27 9.77 4.09
CA THR A 50 -3.57 9.57 4.75
C THR A 50 -4.33 8.39 4.14
N SER A 51 -4.21 8.21 2.82
CA SER A 51 -4.84 7.09 2.11
C SER A 51 -4.21 5.75 2.50
N LEU A 52 -2.88 5.68 2.60
CA LEU A 52 -2.15 4.50 3.07
C LEU A 52 -2.54 4.10 4.49
N LEU A 53 -2.64 5.08 5.41
CA LEU A 53 -3.09 4.84 6.79
C LEU A 53 -4.53 4.31 6.84
N THR A 54 -5.41 4.88 6.01
CA THR A 54 -6.80 4.40 5.91
C THR A 54 -6.84 2.96 5.40
N LEU A 55 -6.07 2.65 4.36
CA LEU A 55 -5.97 1.31 3.79
C LEU A 55 -5.48 0.30 4.82
N HIS A 56 -4.40 0.61 5.55
CA HIS A 56 -3.85 -0.25 6.61
C HIS A 56 -4.92 -0.66 7.63
N SER A 57 -5.80 0.27 8.01
CA SER A 57 -6.88 0.00 8.98
C SER A 57 -7.99 -0.92 8.45
N VAL A 58 -8.24 -0.91 7.14
CA VAL A 58 -9.35 -1.68 6.53
C VAL A 58 -8.90 -3.02 5.94
N LEU A 59 -7.60 -3.25 5.76
CA LEU A 59 -7.07 -4.47 5.14
C LEU A 59 -7.49 -5.75 5.86
N HIS A 60 -7.50 -5.75 7.20
CA HIS A 60 -7.91 -6.94 7.96
C HIS A 60 -9.38 -7.31 7.73
N ASP A 61 -10.26 -6.30 7.67
CA ASP A 61 -11.69 -6.50 7.40
C ASP A 61 -11.92 -6.93 5.95
N ALA A 62 -11.19 -6.33 5.00
CA ALA A 62 -11.28 -6.66 3.58
C ALA A 62 -10.79 -8.10 3.29
N GLU A 63 -9.69 -8.53 3.90
CA GLU A 63 -9.16 -9.89 3.78
C GLU A 63 -10.20 -10.94 4.19
N ASN A 64 -10.92 -10.71 5.30
CA ASN A 64 -11.97 -11.64 5.73
C ASN A 64 -13.17 -11.62 4.77
N LYS A 65 -13.50 -10.45 4.20
CA LYS A 65 -14.66 -10.27 3.32
C LYS A 65 -14.43 -10.78 1.91
N GLN A 66 -13.19 -10.82 1.41
CA GLN A 66 -12.91 -11.20 0.01
C GLN A 66 -13.31 -12.64 -0.33
N PHE A 67 -13.38 -13.53 0.66
CA PHE A 67 -13.80 -14.92 0.49
C PHE A 67 -15.27 -15.07 0.13
N PHE A 68 -16.11 -14.12 0.56
CA PHE A 68 -17.56 -14.21 0.43
C PHE A 68 -18.16 -13.04 -0.34
N ASN A 69 -17.36 -12.02 -0.66
CA ASN A 69 -17.76 -10.86 -1.44
C ASN A 69 -16.81 -10.64 -2.62
N LEU A 70 -17.31 -10.95 -3.82
CA LEU A 70 -16.55 -10.82 -5.07
C LEU A 70 -16.09 -9.37 -5.34
N GLN A 71 -16.89 -8.38 -4.93
CA GLN A 71 -16.52 -6.97 -5.10
C GLN A 71 -15.33 -6.60 -4.21
N VAL A 72 -15.28 -7.13 -2.98
CA VAL A 72 -14.13 -6.92 -2.08
C VAL A 72 -12.90 -7.65 -2.62
N LYS A 73 -13.05 -8.84 -3.20
CA LYS A 73 -11.95 -9.54 -3.87
C LYS A 73 -11.37 -8.73 -5.03
N GLN A 74 -12.22 -8.22 -5.93
CA GLN A 74 -11.77 -7.39 -7.05
C GLN A 74 -11.06 -6.13 -6.56
N TRP A 75 -11.60 -5.49 -5.51
CA TRP A 75 -10.95 -4.35 -4.89
C TRP A 75 -9.58 -4.69 -4.29
N MET A 76 -9.42 -5.86 -3.65
CA MET A 76 -8.12 -6.33 -3.14
C MET A 76 -7.11 -6.58 -4.27
N ASP A 77 -7.55 -7.17 -5.39
CA ASP A 77 -6.69 -7.42 -6.57
C ASP A 77 -6.21 -6.09 -7.18
N GLU A 78 -7.10 -5.09 -7.31
CA GLU A 78 -6.74 -3.74 -7.77
C GLU A 78 -5.80 -3.04 -6.79
N LEU A 79 -6.05 -3.18 -5.49
CA LEU A 79 -5.21 -2.61 -4.44
C LEU A 79 -3.79 -3.19 -4.48
N TYR A 80 -3.65 -4.50 -4.71
CA TYR A 80 -2.35 -5.15 -4.87
C TYR A 80 -1.54 -4.53 -6.01
N ASN A 81 -2.16 -4.34 -7.16
CA ASN A 81 -1.52 -3.72 -8.32
C ASN A 81 -1.13 -2.26 -8.03
N ALA A 82 -2.02 -1.49 -7.39
CA ALA A 82 -1.79 -0.09 -7.09
C ALA A 82 -0.65 0.12 -6.07
N ILE A 83 -0.61 -0.67 -4.99
CA ILE A 83 0.43 -0.59 -3.97
C ILE A 83 1.79 -1.03 -4.54
N SER A 84 1.81 -2.09 -5.35
CA SER A 84 3.05 -2.53 -6.02
C SER A 84 3.61 -1.44 -6.93
N ALA A 85 2.75 -0.83 -7.76
CA ALA A 85 3.18 0.28 -8.63
C ALA A 85 3.65 1.51 -7.84
N ALA A 86 3.06 1.79 -6.68
CA ALA A 86 3.49 2.90 -5.83
C ALA A 86 4.86 2.63 -5.18
N ASP A 87 5.13 1.39 -4.76
CA ASP A 87 6.43 0.99 -4.20
C ASP A 87 7.54 1.11 -5.25
N ASP A 88 7.31 0.60 -6.46
CA ASP A 88 8.23 0.74 -7.60
C ASP A 88 8.55 2.22 -7.91
N LEU A 89 7.54 3.08 -7.94
CA LEU A 89 7.71 4.52 -8.22
C LEU A 89 8.47 5.25 -7.12
N ILE A 90 8.25 4.90 -5.85
CA ILE A 90 8.96 5.54 -4.73
C ILE A 90 10.42 5.05 -4.69
N ASP A 91 10.68 3.80 -5.04
CA ASP A 91 12.04 3.29 -5.18
C ASP A 91 12.81 3.94 -6.33
N GLU A 92 12.13 4.27 -7.44
CA GLU A 92 12.74 5.03 -8.55
C GLU A 92 13.14 6.46 -8.14
N ILE A 93 12.44 7.06 -7.17
CA ILE A 93 12.74 8.40 -6.65
C ILE A 93 13.95 8.40 -5.70
N GLY A 94 14.20 7.27 -5.02
CA GLY A 94 15.18 7.12 -3.93
C GLY A 94 16.61 6.75 -4.34
N TYR A 95 16.98 6.84 -5.63
CA TYR A 95 18.35 6.57 -6.13
C TYR A 95 18.91 7.69 -7.03
#